data_AF-A0A9R0RZ37-F1
#
_entry.id   AF-A0A9R0RZ37-F1
#
_cell.length_a   1.000
_cell.length_b   1.000
_cell.length_c   1.000
_cell.angle_alpha   90.00
_cell.angle_beta   90.00
_cell.angle_gamma   90.00
#
_symmetry.space_group_name_H-M   'P 1'
#
loop_
_entity.id
_entity.type
_entity.pdbx_description
1 polymer ?
#
loop_
_entity_poly.entity_id
_entity_poly.type
_entity_poly.pdbx_seq_one_letter_code
_entity_poly.pdbx_strand_id
1 'polypeptide(L)'
;MRNLNKALAAAGLGGIKVSTAVRFNVLTNSFPPSAAVFAQPYMVDIARHLASTRAQLLANVYPYFAYSNNPRDIKLDYATFQPGATPVRDADSGLVYKNLFSAMVDAMYAALKKAGAPSVRVVVSESGWPSAGGLAATPENARAYNQGLINHVAHGTPKKPGPMEAYVFAMFKENQKPGVETERHFGLFYPNKTRVYPINFRGRLVAANHTNSHGLGGH
;
A
#
# COMPACT_ATOMS: atom_id res chain seq x y z
N MET A 1 -17.92 9.11 12.22
CA MET A 1 -17.88 7.63 12.29
C MET A 1 -19.00 7.03 13.14
N ARG A 2 -19.12 7.36 14.44
CA ARG A 2 -20.15 6.78 15.33
C ARG A 2 -21.60 6.93 14.83
N ASN A 3 -21.98 8.12 14.36
CA ASN A 3 -23.34 8.36 13.86
C ASN A 3 -23.65 7.55 12.60
N LEU A 4 -22.69 7.43 11.67
CA LEU A 4 -22.84 6.59 10.47
C LEU A 4 -23.00 5.11 10.84
N ASN A 5 -22.23 4.61 11.80
CA ASN A 5 -22.40 3.24 12.30
C ASN A 5 -23.80 3.01 12.87
N LYS A 6 -24.35 3.96 13.65
CA LYS A 6 -25.72 3.87 14.19
C LYS A 6 -26.76 3.88 13.08
N ALA A 7 -26.63 4.78 12.10
CA ALA A 7 -27.57 4.86 10.98
C ALA A 7 -27.56 3.58 10.12
N LEU A 8 -26.38 3.05 9.80
CA LEU A 8 -26.25 1.78 9.06
C LEU A 8 -26.84 0.61 9.84
N ALA A 9 -26.62 0.54 11.16
CA ALA A 9 -27.22 -0.50 12.00
C ALA A 9 -28.76 -0.40 12.02
N ALA A 10 -29.30 0.81 12.20
CA ALA A 10 -30.75 1.06 12.19
C ALA A 10 -31.40 0.71 10.84
N ALA A 11 -30.67 0.87 9.73
CA ALA A 11 -31.12 0.50 8.39
C ALA A 11 -30.91 -0.98 8.03
N GLY A 12 -30.40 -1.82 8.94
CA GLY A 12 -30.09 -3.23 8.63
C GLY A 12 -28.86 -3.44 7.75
N LEU A 13 -28.02 -2.42 7.58
CA LEU A 13 -26.83 -2.40 6.72
C LEU A 13 -25.52 -2.58 7.50
N GLY A 14 -25.54 -3.31 8.63
CA GLY A 14 -24.39 -3.50 9.52
C GLY A 14 -23.18 -4.23 8.91
N GLY A 15 -23.34 -4.81 7.72
CA GLY A 15 -22.24 -5.36 6.90
C GLY A 15 -21.32 -4.29 6.33
N ILE A 16 -21.81 -3.06 6.12
CA ILE A 16 -21.02 -1.93 5.61
C ILE A 16 -20.17 -1.37 6.74
N LYS A 17 -18.85 -1.35 6.54
CA LYS A 17 -17.90 -0.84 7.54
C LYS A 17 -17.61 0.64 7.34
N VAL A 18 -17.75 1.42 8.41
CA VAL A 18 -17.37 2.84 8.42
C VAL A 18 -15.90 2.96 8.81
N SER A 19 -15.14 3.64 7.97
CA SER A 19 -13.73 3.96 8.20
C SER A 19 -13.45 5.44 7.92
N THR A 20 -12.17 5.80 7.84
CA THR A 20 -11.62 7.07 7.37
C THR A 20 -10.35 6.79 6.57
N ALA A 21 -10.07 7.64 5.59
CA ALA A 21 -8.81 7.61 4.84
C ALA A 21 -7.80 8.59 5.43
N VAL A 22 -6.54 8.17 5.53
CA VAL A 22 -5.43 8.98 6.03
C VAL A 22 -4.26 8.97 5.06
N ARG A 23 -3.54 10.10 4.99
CA ARG A 23 -2.26 10.17 4.29
C ARG A 23 -1.16 9.54 5.17
N PHE A 24 -0.06 9.11 4.54
CA PHE A 24 1.06 8.48 5.25
C PHE A 24 1.74 9.39 6.29
N ASN A 25 1.68 10.72 6.11
CA ASN A 25 2.22 11.69 7.06
C ASN A 25 1.48 11.76 8.42
N VAL A 26 0.45 10.92 8.61
CA VAL A 26 -0.14 10.67 9.92
C VAL A 26 0.82 9.95 10.88
N LEU A 27 1.89 9.34 10.33
CA LEU A 27 2.96 8.71 11.09
C LEU A 27 4.13 9.67 11.33
N THR A 28 4.82 9.45 12.44
CA THR A 28 6.19 9.92 12.67
C THR A 28 7.10 8.74 13.00
N ASN A 29 8.42 8.93 12.89
CA ASN A 29 9.44 7.89 13.09
C ASN A 29 9.18 6.64 12.25
N SER A 30 8.83 6.81 10.97
CA SER A 30 8.43 5.70 10.09
C SER A 30 9.60 4.84 9.57
N PHE A 31 10.83 5.15 9.95
CA PHE A 31 12.02 4.36 9.63
C PHE A 31 12.89 4.17 10.90
N PRO A 32 13.23 2.91 11.28
CA PRO A 32 12.72 1.67 10.69
C PRO A 32 11.19 1.51 10.88
N PRO A 33 10.49 0.71 10.05
CA PRO A 33 9.03 0.54 10.17
C PRO A 33 8.52 0.19 11.57
N SER A 34 9.26 -0.63 12.33
CA SER A 34 9.02 -0.97 13.73
C SER A 34 8.85 0.24 14.65
N ALA A 35 9.55 1.34 14.36
CA ALA A 35 9.63 2.54 15.20
C ALA A 35 8.39 3.45 15.04
N ALA A 36 7.61 3.27 13.97
CA ALA A 36 6.51 4.16 13.64
C ALA A 36 5.45 4.28 14.74
N VAL A 37 4.97 5.50 14.94
CA VAL A 37 3.86 5.89 15.83
C VAL A 37 2.97 6.91 15.12
N PHE A 38 1.71 7.02 15.55
CA PHE A 38 0.86 8.11 15.07
C PHE A 38 1.38 9.45 15.61
N ALA A 39 1.52 10.44 14.73
CA ALA A 39 2.04 11.76 15.07
C ALA A 39 1.07 12.59 15.92
N GLN A 40 -0.22 12.24 15.91
CA GLN A 40 -1.27 13.01 16.55
C GLN A 40 -2.17 12.11 17.41
N PRO A 41 -2.61 12.58 18.60
CA PRO A 41 -3.34 11.76 19.56
C PRO A 41 -4.71 11.30 19.06
N TYR A 42 -5.36 12.09 18.18
CA TYR A 42 -6.67 11.74 17.64
C TYR A 42 -6.68 10.39 16.90
N MET A 43 -5.54 9.95 16.36
CA MET A 43 -5.44 8.66 15.69
C MET A 43 -5.54 7.48 16.64
N VAL A 44 -5.21 7.65 17.93
CA VAL A 44 -5.40 6.60 18.93
C VAL A 44 -6.88 6.33 19.12
N ASP A 45 -7.70 7.38 19.20
CA ASP A 45 -9.16 7.27 19.32
C ASP A 45 -9.80 6.66 18.06
N ILE A 46 -9.33 7.08 16.87
CA ILE A 46 -9.78 6.49 15.60
C ILE A 46 -9.41 5.01 15.55
N ALA A 47 -8.16 4.65 15.86
CA ALA A 47 -7.69 3.27 15.82
C ALA A 47 -8.48 2.36 16.77
N ARG A 48 -8.73 2.81 18.01
CA ARG A 48 -9.54 2.08 18.99
C ARG A 48 -11.00 1.94 18.57
N HIS A 49 -11.58 2.99 17.96
CA HIS A 49 -12.93 2.94 17.40
C HIS A 49 -13.04 1.96 16.21
N LEU A 50 -12.03 1.91 15.34
CA LEU A 50 -11.95 0.93 14.26
C LEU A 50 -11.87 -0.50 14.81
N ALA A 51 -11.05 -0.71 15.85
CA ALA A 51 -10.92 -2.00 16.52
C ALA A 51 -12.26 -2.49 17.10
N SER A 52 -12.99 -1.62 17.82
CA SER A 52 -14.28 -1.98 18.44
C SER A 52 -15.38 -2.30 17.43
N THR A 53 -15.28 -1.74 16.21
CA THR A 53 -16.26 -1.94 15.14
C THR A 53 -15.82 -2.97 14.10
N ARG A 54 -14.64 -3.57 14.29
CA ARG A 54 -13.98 -4.50 13.35
C ARG A 54 -13.85 -3.90 11.94
N ALA A 55 -13.65 -2.59 11.86
CA ALA A 55 -13.39 -1.87 10.63
C ALA A 55 -11.88 -1.76 10.37
N GLN A 56 -11.51 -1.60 9.10
CA GLN A 56 -10.14 -1.38 8.65
C GLN A 56 -9.77 0.10 8.73
N LEU A 57 -8.48 0.42 8.75
CA LEU A 57 -7.98 1.77 8.46
C LEU A 57 -7.67 1.89 6.96
N LEU A 58 -8.17 2.94 6.31
CA LEU A 58 -7.84 3.23 4.92
C LEU A 58 -6.61 4.15 4.87
N ALA A 59 -5.55 3.75 4.16
CA ALA A 59 -4.29 4.49 4.09
C ALA A 59 -3.88 4.79 2.63
N ASN A 60 -3.58 6.06 2.37
CA ASN A 60 -3.02 6.50 1.09
C ASN A 60 -1.49 6.36 1.17
N VAL A 61 -0.94 5.36 0.48
CA VAL A 61 0.47 4.94 0.57
C VAL A 61 1.13 5.15 -0.78
N TYR A 62 2.04 6.13 -0.83
CA TYR A 62 2.74 6.52 -2.07
C TYR A 62 4.27 6.47 -1.88
N PRO A 63 4.90 5.34 -2.23
CA PRO A 63 6.35 5.22 -2.36
C PRO A 63 6.96 6.29 -3.28
N TYR A 64 6.22 6.75 -4.29
CA TYR A 64 6.62 7.85 -5.15
C TYR A 64 7.03 9.11 -4.37
N PHE A 65 6.17 9.59 -3.46
CA PHE A 65 6.45 10.83 -2.71
C PHE A 65 7.61 10.65 -1.71
N ALA A 66 7.74 9.48 -1.10
CA ALA A 66 8.89 9.18 -0.25
C ALA A 66 10.18 9.22 -1.07
N TYR A 67 10.22 8.55 -2.23
CA TYR A 67 11.35 8.58 -3.15
C TYR A 67 11.66 9.99 -3.66
N SER A 68 10.67 10.73 -4.16
CA SER A 68 10.90 12.05 -4.76
C SER A 68 11.45 13.07 -3.77
N ASN A 69 11.11 12.92 -2.49
CA ASN A 69 11.59 13.79 -1.41
C ASN A 69 12.95 13.36 -0.85
N ASN A 70 13.36 12.11 -1.03
CA ASN A 70 14.68 11.62 -0.63
C ASN A 70 15.29 10.63 -1.65
N PRO A 71 15.58 11.08 -2.89
CA PRO A 71 16.08 10.20 -3.95
C PRO A 71 17.53 9.75 -3.71
N ARG A 72 18.24 10.39 -2.77
CA ARG A 72 19.61 10.05 -2.40
C ARG A 72 19.66 8.73 -1.64
N ASP A 73 18.82 8.60 -0.62
CA ASP A 73 18.85 7.46 0.29
C ASP A 73 17.81 6.39 -0.10
N ILE A 74 16.69 6.77 -0.71
CA ILE A 74 15.70 5.83 -1.24
C ILE A 74 16.02 5.52 -2.70
N LYS A 75 16.39 4.27 -2.98
CA LYS A 75 16.68 3.83 -4.34
C LYS A 75 15.40 3.60 -5.15
N LEU A 76 15.45 3.96 -6.43
CA LEU A 76 14.29 3.92 -7.31
C LEU A 76 13.78 2.48 -7.52
N ASP A 77 14.69 1.53 -7.64
CA ASP A 77 14.41 0.09 -7.75
C ASP A 77 13.60 -0.44 -6.55
N TYR A 78 13.99 -0.04 -5.34
CA TYR A 78 13.30 -0.34 -4.09
C TYR A 78 11.91 0.31 -4.01
N ALA A 79 11.75 1.51 -4.56
CA ALA A 79 10.48 2.21 -4.61
C ALA A 79 9.51 1.69 -5.69
N THR A 80 10.02 1.06 -6.75
CA THR A 80 9.25 0.62 -7.94
C THR A 80 9.12 -0.89 -8.11
N PHE A 81 9.37 -1.67 -7.05
CA PHE A 81 9.28 -3.14 -7.05
C PHE A 81 10.19 -3.83 -8.07
N GLN A 82 11.34 -3.23 -8.41
CA GLN A 82 12.23 -3.86 -9.39
C GLN A 82 12.89 -5.12 -8.82
N PRO A 83 13.06 -6.17 -9.62
CA PRO A 83 13.83 -7.33 -9.22
C PRO A 83 15.28 -6.92 -8.95
N GLY A 84 15.88 -7.48 -7.90
CA GLY A 84 17.27 -7.18 -7.53
C GLY A 84 17.46 -5.93 -6.66
N ALA A 85 16.38 -5.20 -6.32
CA ALA A 85 16.46 -4.10 -5.36
C ALA A 85 17.08 -4.58 -4.03
N THR A 86 18.03 -3.80 -3.51
CA THR A 86 18.71 -4.15 -2.26
C THR A 86 17.70 -4.19 -1.11
N PRO A 87 17.52 -5.33 -0.41
CA PRO A 87 16.59 -5.41 0.69
C PRO A 87 17.04 -4.55 1.87
N VAL A 88 16.08 -3.93 2.56
CA VAL A 88 16.33 -3.13 3.76
C VAL A 88 15.89 -3.93 4.99
N ARG A 89 16.79 -4.10 5.95
CA ARG A 89 16.49 -4.77 7.23
C ARG A 89 16.08 -3.75 8.28
N ASP A 90 14.94 -3.99 8.91
CA ASP A 90 14.51 -3.27 10.10
C ASP A 90 15.27 -3.81 11.31
N ALA A 91 16.04 -2.92 11.94
CA ALA A 91 17.00 -3.31 12.98
C ALA A 91 16.32 -3.86 14.24
N ASP A 92 15.15 -3.33 14.60
CA ASP A 92 14.48 -3.68 15.87
C ASP A 92 13.66 -4.96 15.73
N SER A 93 12.92 -5.10 14.63
CA SER A 93 12.04 -6.26 14.40
C SER A 93 12.74 -7.41 13.67
N GLY A 94 13.86 -7.13 13.01
CA GLY A 94 14.59 -8.08 12.17
C GLY A 94 13.91 -8.39 10.83
N LEU A 95 12.75 -7.79 10.54
CA LEU A 95 12.04 -7.97 9.27
C LEU A 95 12.85 -7.40 8.11
N VAL A 96 12.81 -8.09 6.97
CA VAL A 96 13.50 -7.68 5.75
C VAL A 96 12.48 -7.25 4.70
N TYR A 97 12.62 -6.03 4.21
CA TYR A 97 11.75 -5.41 3.23
C TYR A 97 12.45 -5.40 1.88
N LYS A 98 11.79 -5.96 0.86
CA LYS A 98 12.32 -5.99 -0.53
C LYS A 98 11.80 -4.82 -1.39
N ASN A 99 10.84 -4.05 -0.86
CA ASN A 99 10.28 -2.89 -1.53
C ASN A 99 9.78 -1.87 -0.48
N LEU A 100 9.74 -0.60 -0.86
CA LEU A 100 9.34 0.50 0.01
C LEU A 100 7.86 0.42 0.43
N PHE A 101 7.00 -0.09 -0.45
CA PHE A 101 5.57 -0.21 -0.17
C PHE A 101 5.30 -1.09 1.06
N SER A 102 5.92 -2.28 1.14
CA SER A 102 5.77 -3.16 2.30
C SER A 102 6.29 -2.51 3.58
N ALA A 103 7.41 -1.77 3.51
CA ALA A 103 7.96 -1.06 4.65
C ALA A 103 7.00 0.04 5.16
N MET A 104 6.39 0.80 4.25
CA MET A 104 5.39 1.82 4.60
C MET A 104 4.14 1.20 5.21
N VAL A 105 3.60 0.13 4.63
CA VAL A 105 2.43 -0.56 5.19
C VAL A 105 2.71 -1.13 6.58
N ASP A 106 3.89 -1.71 6.82
CA ASP A 106 4.24 -2.26 8.13
C ASP A 106 4.54 -1.19 9.20
N ALA A 107 4.92 0.01 8.78
CA ALA A 107 4.95 1.19 9.65
C ALA A 107 3.54 1.56 10.14
N MET A 108 2.51 1.51 9.27
CA MET A 108 1.11 1.72 9.70
C MET A 108 0.69 0.67 10.73
N TYR A 109 1.05 -0.61 10.51
CA TYR A 109 0.78 -1.68 11.47
C TYR A 109 1.54 -1.53 12.79
N ALA A 110 2.76 -0.99 12.77
CA ALA A 110 3.50 -0.67 14.00
C ALA A 110 2.79 0.41 14.82
N ALA A 111 2.33 1.49 14.18
CA ALA A 111 1.59 2.55 14.83
C ALA A 111 0.24 2.07 15.40
N LEU A 112 -0.51 1.27 14.64
CA LEU A 112 -1.76 0.65 15.11
C LEU A 112 -1.56 -0.23 16.35
N LYS A 113 -0.48 -1.03 16.38
CA LYS A 113 -0.13 -1.84 17.57
C LYS A 113 0.12 -0.95 18.78
N LYS A 114 0.91 0.13 18.65
CA LYS A 114 1.23 1.06 19.75
C LYS A 114 0.02 1.90 20.20
N ALA A 115 -0.97 2.12 19.33
CA ALA A 115 -2.24 2.74 19.68
C ALA A 115 -3.21 1.82 20.45
N GLY A 116 -2.85 0.55 20.67
CA GLY A 116 -3.72 -0.45 21.30
C GLY A 116 -4.76 -1.04 20.34
N ALA A 117 -4.51 -1.00 19.03
CA ALA A 117 -5.42 -1.51 17.99
C ALA A 117 -4.75 -2.54 17.06
N PRO A 118 -4.07 -3.59 17.58
CA PRO A 118 -3.30 -4.53 16.76
C PRO A 118 -4.15 -5.40 15.81
N SER A 119 -5.47 -5.48 16.05
CA SER A 119 -6.43 -6.21 15.22
C SER A 119 -6.94 -5.44 14.01
N VAL A 120 -6.71 -4.12 13.95
CA VAL A 120 -7.13 -3.29 12.82
C VAL A 120 -6.28 -3.63 11.61
N ARG A 121 -6.94 -4.01 10.51
CA ARG A 121 -6.30 -4.21 9.21
C ARG A 121 -6.11 -2.88 8.50
N VAL A 122 -5.09 -2.80 7.66
CA VAL A 122 -4.88 -1.68 6.74
C VAL A 122 -5.39 -2.08 5.36
N VAL A 123 -6.21 -1.21 4.75
CA VAL A 123 -6.53 -1.22 3.33
C VAL A 123 -5.79 -0.07 2.70
N VAL A 124 -5.06 -0.30 1.62
CA VAL A 124 -4.39 0.80 0.91
C VAL A 124 -5.40 1.47 -0.02
N SER A 125 -6.01 2.56 0.43
CA SER A 125 -7.08 3.26 -0.32
C SER A 125 -6.58 4.04 -1.52
N GLU A 126 -5.29 4.39 -1.55
CA GLU A 126 -4.67 4.99 -2.72
C GLU A 126 -3.20 4.61 -2.79
N SER A 127 -2.75 4.26 -3.98
CA SER A 127 -1.35 4.08 -4.30
C SER A 127 -1.11 4.19 -5.79
N GLY A 128 -0.02 4.82 -6.22
CA GLY A 128 0.28 4.98 -7.63
C GLY A 128 1.61 5.67 -7.88
N TRP A 129 1.95 5.82 -9.15
CA TRP A 129 3.16 6.49 -9.60
C TRP A 129 2.85 7.33 -10.85
N PRO A 130 3.24 8.61 -10.89
CA PRO A 130 2.91 9.49 -12.00
C PRO A 130 3.72 9.15 -13.25
N SER A 131 3.10 9.31 -14.42
CA SER A 131 3.70 8.99 -15.72
C SER A 131 4.45 10.16 -16.38
N ALA A 132 4.38 11.36 -15.81
CA ALA A 132 5.03 12.58 -16.31
C ALA A 132 5.01 13.67 -15.22
N GLY A 133 5.65 14.82 -15.49
CA GLY A 133 5.50 16.04 -14.70
C GLY A 133 6.42 16.19 -13.49
N GLY A 134 7.35 15.26 -13.27
CA GLY A 134 8.27 15.33 -12.12
C GLY A 134 9.40 14.31 -12.15
N LEU A 135 10.22 14.33 -11.10
CA LEU A 135 11.35 13.41 -10.94
C LEU A 135 10.88 11.95 -11.00
N ALA A 136 11.55 11.14 -11.83
CA ALA A 136 11.24 9.73 -12.09
C ALA A 136 9.78 9.44 -12.51
N ALA A 137 9.03 10.46 -12.91
CA ALA A 137 7.68 10.32 -13.42
C ALA A 137 7.74 10.02 -14.92
N THR A 138 7.74 8.73 -15.27
CA THR A 138 7.75 8.27 -16.66
C THR A 138 6.74 7.13 -16.84
N PRO A 139 6.24 6.87 -18.06
CA PRO A 139 5.36 5.73 -18.31
C PRO A 139 5.99 4.38 -17.91
N GLU A 140 7.31 4.23 -18.04
CA GLU A 140 8.04 3.02 -17.68
C GLU A 140 8.04 2.78 -16.17
N ASN A 141 8.36 3.80 -15.38
CA ASN A 141 8.36 3.71 -13.92
C ASN A 141 6.95 3.55 -13.38
N ALA A 142 5.98 4.26 -13.97
CA ALA A 142 4.57 4.14 -13.61
C ALA A 142 4.03 2.72 -13.86
N ARG A 143 4.37 2.13 -15.01
CA ARG A 143 4.07 0.73 -15.33
C ARG A 143 4.72 -0.22 -14.34
N ALA A 144 6.02 -0.05 -14.07
CA ALA A 144 6.75 -0.91 -13.16
C ALA A 144 6.13 -0.90 -11.75
N TYR A 145 5.85 0.29 -11.22
CA TYR A 145 5.23 0.45 -9.92
C TYR A 145 3.84 -0.19 -9.87
N ASN A 146 2.94 0.19 -10.78
CA ASN A 146 1.55 -0.26 -10.73
C ASN A 146 1.41 -1.76 -11.01
N GLN A 147 2.20 -2.32 -11.94
CA GLN A 147 2.21 -3.76 -12.16
C GLN A 147 2.84 -4.51 -10.99
N GLY A 148 3.91 -3.96 -10.39
CA GLY A 148 4.55 -4.47 -9.18
C GLY A 148 3.56 -4.53 -8.01
N LEU A 149 2.79 -3.47 -7.79
CA LEU A 149 1.74 -3.42 -6.78
C LEU A 149 0.68 -4.50 -7.01
N ILE A 150 0.12 -4.62 -8.22
CA ILE A 150 -0.88 -5.65 -8.56
C ILE A 150 -0.35 -7.07 -8.28
N ASN A 151 0.91 -7.34 -8.62
CA ASN A 151 1.52 -8.65 -8.38
C ASN A 151 1.85 -8.87 -6.89
N HIS A 152 2.10 -7.80 -6.14
CA HIS A 152 2.55 -7.87 -4.75
C HIS A 152 1.41 -8.11 -3.77
N VAL A 153 0.24 -7.49 -3.96
CA VAL A 153 -0.85 -7.47 -2.97
C VAL A 153 -1.41 -8.85 -2.61
N ALA A 154 -1.23 -9.88 -3.43
CA ALA A 154 -1.60 -11.25 -3.09
C ALA A 154 -0.74 -11.86 -1.96
N HIS A 155 0.46 -11.32 -1.75
CA HIS A 155 1.45 -11.83 -0.79
C HIS A 155 1.47 -11.06 0.53
N GLY A 156 0.97 -9.82 0.54
CA GLY A 156 1.01 -8.94 1.71
C GLY A 156 2.42 -8.46 2.04
N THR A 157 2.66 -8.22 3.33
CA THR A 157 3.92 -7.64 3.83
C THR A 157 4.65 -8.59 4.77
N PRO A 158 5.94 -8.36 5.08
CA PRO A 158 6.67 -9.18 6.05
C PRO A 158 5.96 -9.33 7.40
N LYS A 159 5.34 -8.27 7.93
CA LYS A 159 4.61 -8.32 9.21
C LYS A 159 3.19 -8.88 9.10
N LYS A 160 2.54 -8.73 7.95
CA LYS A 160 1.20 -9.25 7.66
C LYS A 160 1.18 -9.99 6.32
N PRO A 161 1.70 -11.23 6.28
CA PRO A 161 1.64 -12.05 5.09
C PRO A 161 0.21 -12.40 4.70
N GLY A 162 -0.02 -12.55 3.40
CA GLY A 162 -1.30 -12.92 2.81
C GLY A 162 -1.99 -11.77 2.06
N PRO A 163 -3.10 -12.04 1.36
CA PRO A 163 -3.74 -11.07 0.50
C PRO A 163 -4.13 -9.78 1.23
N MET A 164 -3.86 -8.65 0.60
CA MET A 164 -4.27 -7.33 1.07
C MET A 164 -5.08 -6.60 0.00
N GLU A 165 -5.93 -5.69 0.47
CA GLU A 165 -6.75 -4.84 -0.39
C GLU A 165 -6.01 -3.53 -0.68
N ALA A 166 -5.90 -3.19 -1.96
CA ALA A 166 -5.28 -1.95 -2.41
C ALA A 166 -6.03 -1.38 -3.63
N TYR A 167 -6.08 -0.06 -3.71
CA TYR A 167 -6.71 0.67 -4.80
C TYR A 167 -5.65 1.50 -5.53
N VAL A 168 -5.51 1.25 -6.83
CA VAL A 168 -4.59 2.00 -7.68
C VAL A 168 -5.18 3.39 -7.95
N PHE A 169 -4.42 4.42 -7.61
CA PHE A 169 -4.73 5.81 -7.94
C PHE A 169 -3.98 6.18 -9.24
N ALA A 170 -4.65 6.48 -10.35
CA ALA A 170 -6.11 6.49 -10.57
C ALA A 170 -6.49 5.94 -11.95
N MET A 171 -7.79 5.83 -12.22
CA MET A 171 -8.27 5.32 -13.51
C MET A 171 -7.80 6.21 -14.68
N PHE A 172 -8.01 7.53 -14.59
CA PHE A 172 -7.73 8.47 -15.68
C PHE A 172 -6.73 9.56 -15.27
N LYS A 173 -6.07 10.16 -16.26
CA LYS A 173 -5.37 11.43 -16.07
C LYS A 173 -6.39 12.55 -15.82
N GLU A 174 -6.20 13.32 -14.75
CA GLU A 174 -7.12 14.36 -14.31
C GLU A 174 -6.54 15.75 -14.61
N ASN A 175 -6.83 16.30 -15.79
CA ASN A 175 -6.22 17.56 -16.28
C ASN A 175 -6.59 18.82 -15.47
N GLN A 176 -7.68 18.76 -14.71
CA GLN A 176 -8.13 19.87 -13.85
C GLN A 176 -7.55 19.81 -12.43
N LYS A 177 -6.70 18.82 -12.10
CA LYS A 177 -6.11 18.77 -10.77
C LYS A 177 -5.23 20.01 -10.52
N PRO A 178 -5.44 20.70 -9.37
CA PRO A 178 -4.55 21.76 -8.93
C PRO A 178 -3.27 21.16 -8.31
N GLY A 179 -2.28 22.00 -8.06
CA GLY A 179 -1.03 21.60 -7.41
C GLY A 179 0.10 21.29 -8.39
N VAL A 180 1.01 20.42 -7.97
CA VAL A 180 2.20 20.05 -8.76
C VAL A 180 1.82 19.26 -10.01
N GLU A 181 2.61 19.38 -11.07
CA GLU A 181 2.26 18.83 -12.39
C GLU A 181 2.04 17.31 -12.39
N THR A 182 2.72 16.57 -11.50
CA THR A 182 2.55 15.12 -11.34
C THR A 182 1.11 14.69 -11.03
N GLU A 183 0.33 15.54 -10.34
CA GLU A 183 -1.06 15.28 -9.98
C GLU A 183 -1.93 14.97 -11.22
N ARG A 184 -1.61 15.55 -12.38
CA ARG A 184 -2.34 15.36 -13.64
C ARG A 184 -1.96 14.08 -14.39
N HIS A 185 -1.07 13.27 -13.82
CA HIS A 185 -0.39 12.19 -14.55
C HIS A 185 -0.39 10.82 -13.86
N PHE A 186 -1.19 10.62 -12.80
CA PHE A 186 -1.37 9.33 -12.11
C PHE A 186 -2.26 8.31 -12.85
N GLY A 187 -3.00 8.75 -13.88
CA GLY A 187 -3.93 7.89 -14.61
C GLY A 187 -3.29 6.67 -15.28
N LEU A 188 -3.94 5.52 -15.15
CA LEU A 188 -3.67 4.32 -15.97
C LEU A 188 -4.09 4.52 -17.43
N PHE A 189 -5.12 5.33 -17.66
CA PHE A 189 -5.70 5.64 -18.97
C PHE A 189 -5.73 7.15 -19.24
N TYR A 190 -5.71 7.50 -20.52
CA TYR A 190 -6.08 8.83 -20.99
C TYR A 190 -7.61 9.00 -20.97
N PRO A 191 -8.15 10.23 -20.95
CA PRO A 191 -9.60 10.47 -21.02
C PRO A 191 -10.29 9.85 -22.25
N ASN A 192 -9.56 9.69 -23.36
CA ASN A 192 -10.05 9.01 -24.57
C ASN A 192 -10.07 7.47 -24.46
N LYS A 193 -9.82 6.92 -23.27
CA LYS A 193 -9.81 5.48 -22.92
C LYS A 193 -8.63 4.69 -23.47
N THR A 194 -7.66 5.32 -24.14
CA THR A 194 -6.41 4.63 -24.49
C THR A 194 -5.53 4.49 -23.26
N ARG A 195 -4.69 3.45 -23.26
CA ARG A 195 -3.77 3.16 -22.16
C ARG A 195 -2.62 4.15 -22.16
N VAL A 196 -2.22 4.64 -20.98
CA VAL A 196 -0.96 5.41 -20.84
C VAL A 196 0.23 4.46 -20.96
N TYR A 197 0.10 3.25 -20.43
CA TYR A 197 1.04 2.14 -20.54
C TYR A 197 0.27 0.81 -20.40
N PRO A 198 0.80 -0.33 -20.92
CA PRO A 198 0.16 -1.63 -20.74
C PRO A 198 0.15 -2.05 -19.26
N ILE A 199 -0.99 -2.51 -18.77
CA ILE A 199 -1.20 -2.99 -17.41
C ILE A 199 -2.05 -4.26 -17.43
N ASN A 200 -1.74 -5.24 -16.58
CA ASN A 200 -2.53 -6.45 -16.42
C ASN A 200 -3.07 -6.54 -14.99
N PHE A 201 -4.39 -6.42 -14.85
CA PHE A 201 -5.11 -6.50 -13.57
C PHE A 201 -5.31 -7.93 -13.07
N ARG A 202 -5.12 -8.94 -13.93
CA ARG A 202 -5.07 -10.34 -13.50
C ARG A 202 -3.67 -10.59 -12.95
N GLY A 203 -3.52 -10.51 -11.63
CA GLY A 203 -2.26 -10.80 -10.95
C GLY A 203 -1.71 -12.17 -11.37
N ARG A 204 -0.39 -12.29 -11.45
CA ARG A 204 0.24 -13.62 -11.63
C ARG A 204 0.13 -14.40 -10.33
N LEU A 205 -0.79 -15.36 -10.28
CA LEU A 205 -0.67 -16.48 -9.34
C LEU A 205 0.55 -17.30 -9.80
N VAL A 206 1.63 -17.30 -9.02
CA VAL A 206 2.72 -18.26 -9.26
C VAL A 206 2.18 -19.62 -8.82
N ALA A 207 1.96 -20.53 -9.77
CA ALA A 207 1.64 -21.91 -9.44
C ALA A 207 2.77 -22.49 -8.57
N ALA A 208 2.43 -23.00 -7.40
CA ALA A 208 3.38 -23.74 -6.58
C ALA A 208 3.79 -25.00 -7.35
N ASN A 209 5.04 -25.06 -7.82
CA ASN A 209 5.64 -26.30 -8.30
C ASN A 209 5.77 -27.27 -7.13
N HIS A 210 4.76 -28.11 -6.92
CA HIS A 210 4.93 -29.33 -6.14
C HIS A 210 5.66 -30.35 -7.02
N THR A 211 6.99 -30.38 -6.93
CA THR A 211 7.76 -31.55 -7.35
C THR A 211 7.52 -32.66 -6.33
N ASN A 212 6.58 -33.55 -6.61
CA ASN A 212 6.49 -34.84 -5.92
C ASN A 212 7.63 -35.74 -6.42
N SER A 213 8.75 -35.76 -5.70
CA SER A 213 9.72 -36.84 -5.80
C SER A 213 9.27 -38.01 -4.93
N HIS A 214 8.40 -38.87 -5.45
CA HIS A 214 8.27 -40.23 -4.95
C HIS A 214 9.22 -41.13 -5.74
N GLY A 215 10.43 -41.29 -5.22
CA GLY A 215 11.32 -42.38 -5.61
C GLY A 215 10.76 -43.69 -5.06
N LEU A 216 10.34 -44.56 -5.97
CA LEU A 216 9.96 -45.95 -5.70
C LEU A 216 11.21 -46.72 -5.22
N GLY A 217 11.12 -47.33 -4.04
CA GLY A 217 12.03 -48.37 -3.61
C GLY A 217 11.72 -49.66 -4.36
N GLY A 218 12.74 -50.25 -4.98
CA GLY A 218 12.71 -51.56 -5.60
C GLY A 218 13.78 -52.46 -4.98
N HIS A 219 13.32 -53.61 -4.51
CA HIS A 219 13.96 -54.92 -4.28
C HIS A 219 15.44 -54.99 -3.90
#